data_AF-A0A945CBG4-F1
#
_entry.id   AF-A0A945CBG4-F1
#
_cell.length_a   1.000
_cell.length_b   1.000
_cell.length_c   1.000
_cell.angle_alpha   90.00
_cell.angle_beta   90.00
_cell.angle_gamma   90.00
#
_symmetry.space_group_name_H-M   'P 1'
#
loop_
_entity.id
_entity.type
_entity.pdbx_description
1 polymer ?
#
loop_
_entity_poly.entity_id
_entity_poly.type
_entity_poly.pdbx_seq_one_letter_code
_entity_poly.pdbx_strand_id
1 'polypeptide(L)'
;EAPSIDIIRDLISEGAHINAHDPVASTNFKQLFNENIKFYSDSYDILDGSDALIINTEWSQYKQPDFSKIKKLLKNPVIFDGRNLYNKEKLLELGFFYSNVGFYPKDDK
;
A
#
# COMPACT_ATOMS: atom_id res chain seq x y z
N GLU A 1 -2.81 5.78 18.59
CA GLU A 1 -3.19 4.61 17.76
C GLU A 1 -2.72 4.88 16.33
N ALA A 2 -2.24 3.87 15.60
CA ALA A 2 -1.70 4.08 14.25
C ALA A 2 -2.83 3.98 13.22
N PRO A 3 -2.99 4.94 12.28
CA PRO A 3 -4.05 4.92 11.27
C PRO A 3 -4.08 3.66 10.39
N SER A 4 -2.98 2.92 10.32
CA SER A 4 -2.89 1.66 9.59
C SER A 4 -3.70 0.55 10.24
N ILE A 5 -3.91 0.60 11.55
CA ILE A 5 -4.67 -0.41 12.27
C ILE A 5 -6.12 -0.39 11.80
N ASP A 6 -6.74 0.78 11.76
CA ASP A 6 -8.14 0.94 11.39
C ASP A 6 -8.38 0.56 9.93
N ILE A 7 -7.52 1.02 9.01
CA ILE A 7 -7.57 0.63 7.59
C ILE A 7 -7.46 -0.88 7.42
N ILE A 8 -6.53 -1.54 8.14
CA ILE A 8 -6.36 -2.99 8.05
C ILE A 8 -7.61 -3.71 8.58
N ARG A 9 -8.18 -3.26 9.71
CA ARG A 9 -9.41 -3.83 10.28
C ARG A 9 -10.58 -3.73 9.31
N ASP A 10 -10.78 -2.56 8.72
CA ASP A 10 -11.86 -2.31 7.77
C ASP A 10 -11.71 -3.21 6.54
N LEU A 11 -10.51 -3.29 5.95
CA LEU A 11 -10.25 -4.15 4.79
C LEU A 11 -10.46 -5.64 5.11
N ILE A 12 -10.00 -6.11 6.28
CA ILE A 12 -10.23 -7.49 6.71
C ILE A 12 -11.73 -7.76 6.91
N SER A 13 -12.48 -6.79 7.45
CA SER A 13 -13.94 -6.91 7.64
C SER A 13 -14.71 -7.05 6.32
N GLU A 14 -14.16 -6.46 5.24
CA GLU A 14 -14.64 -6.60 3.87
C GLU A 14 -14.10 -7.85 3.16
N GLY A 15 -13.37 -8.72 3.87
CA GLY A 15 -12.86 -10.00 3.37
C GLY A 15 -11.51 -9.93 2.64
N ALA A 16 -10.77 -8.83 2.74
CA ALA A 16 -9.46 -8.70 2.13
C ALA A 16 -8.39 -9.53 2.88
N HIS A 17 -7.41 -10.03 2.11
CA HIS A 17 -6.16 -10.59 2.65
C HIS A 17 -5.08 -9.52 2.63
N ILE A 18 -4.40 -9.33 3.76
CA ILE A 18 -3.42 -8.27 3.93
C ILE A 18 -2.00 -8.83 3.90
N ASN A 19 -1.20 -8.37 2.94
CA ASN A 19 0.26 -8.54 2.97
C ASN A 19 0.88 -7.23 3.49
N ALA A 20 1.59 -7.29 4.60
CA ALA A 20 2.09 -6.11 5.29
C ALA A 20 3.61 -6.15 5.49
N HIS A 21 4.22 -4.97 5.44
CA HIS A 21 5.62 -4.78 5.75
C HIS A 21 5.79 -3.43 6.46
N ASP A 22 6.45 -3.47 7.61
CA ASP A 22 6.95 -2.28 8.30
C ASP A 22 8.34 -2.56 8.87
N PRO A 23 9.36 -1.72 8.59
CA PRO A 23 10.74 -1.96 9.00
C PRO A 23 10.95 -1.96 10.53
N VAL A 24 10.02 -1.42 11.31
CA VAL A 24 10.16 -1.25 12.77
C VAL A 24 9.04 -1.93 13.54
N ALA A 25 7.81 -1.81 13.06
CA ALA A 25 6.60 -2.15 13.82
C ALA A 25 6.00 -3.52 13.49
N SER A 26 6.60 -4.31 12.59
CA SER A 26 6.06 -5.62 12.17
C SER A 26 5.74 -6.55 13.34
N THR A 27 6.57 -6.59 14.39
CA THR A 27 6.33 -7.43 15.58
C THR A 27 5.13 -6.97 16.38
N ASN A 28 4.97 -5.65 16.55
CA ASN A 28 3.84 -5.08 17.31
C ASN A 28 2.53 -5.30 16.56
N PHE A 29 2.53 -5.11 15.23
CA PHE A 29 1.35 -5.36 14.42
C PHE A 29 0.92 -6.82 14.43
N LYS A 30 1.87 -7.78 14.40
CA LYS A 30 1.57 -9.22 14.51
C LYS A 30 0.76 -9.58 15.76
N GLN A 31 0.95 -8.87 16.88
CA GLN A 31 0.22 -9.14 18.12
C GLN A 31 -1.23 -8.64 18.09
N LEU A 32 -1.56 -7.72 17.17
CA LEU A 32 -2.88 -7.09 17.09
C LEU A 32 -3.85 -7.85 16.16
N PHE A 33 -3.33 -8.72 15.31
CA PHE A 33 -4.09 -9.38 14.26
C PHE A 33 -3.83 -10.90 14.30
N ASN A 34 -4.91 -11.66 14.53
CA ASN A 34 -4.81 -13.12 14.71
C ASN A 34 -4.95 -13.91 13.40
N GLU A 35 -5.56 -13.31 12.37
CA GLU A 35 -5.85 -13.95 11.08
C GLU A 35 -5.90 -12.91 9.95
N ASN A 36 -5.84 -13.37 8.70
CA ASN A 36 -5.96 -12.57 7.47
C ASN A 36 -4.87 -11.52 7.19
N ILE A 37 -3.79 -11.50 7.98
CA ILE A 37 -2.60 -10.71 7.69
C ILE A 37 -1.34 -11.58 7.64
N LYS A 38 -0.49 -11.32 6.65
CA LYS A 38 0.83 -11.92 6.52
C LYS A 38 1.88 -10.83 6.48
N PHE A 39 2.88 -10.95 7.34
CA PHE A 39 3.98 -9.99 7.42
C PHE A 39 5.21 -10.50 6.69
N TYR A 40 5.87 -9.59 5.98
CA TYR A 40 7.07 -9.86 5.22
C TYR A 40 8.23 -9.02 5.75
N SER A 41 9.46 -9.45 5.48
CA SER A 41 10.69 -8.74 5.83
C SER A 41 11.20 -7.83 4.71
N ASP A 42 10.75 -8.04 3.48
CA ASP A 42 11.04 -7.18 2.33
C ASP A 42 9.74 -6.51 1.85
N SER A 43 9.86 -5.25 1.43
CA SER A 43 8.72 -4.45 1.02
C SER A 43 8.18 -4.78 -0.38
N TYR A 44 8.97 -5.44 -1.23
CA TYR A 44 8.50 -5.91 -2.54
C TYR A 44 7.78 -7.25 -2.45
N ASP A 45 8.11 -8.10 -1.46
CA ASP A 45 7.48 -9.41 -1.29
C ASP A 45 5.97 -9.29 -0.99
N ILE A 46 5.52 -8.18 -0.39
CA ILE A 46 4.10 -7.94 -0.14
C ILE A 46 3.30 -7.74 -1.43
N LEU A 47 3.97 -7.41 -2.54
CA LEU A 47 3.33 -7.02 -3.79
C LEU A 47 2.96 -8.22 -4.66
N ASP A 48 3.67 -9.35 -4.49
CA ASP A 48 3.49 -10.53 -5.33
C ASP A 48 2.07 -11.09 -5.22
N GLY A 49 1.32 -10.99 -6.33
CA GLY A 49 -0.08 -11.42 -6.39
C GLY A 49 -1.06 -10.52 -5.63
N SER A 50 -0.64 -9.36 -5.14
CA SER A 50 -1.53 -8.38 -4.50
C SER A 50 -2.28 -7.56 -5.55
N ASP A 51 -3.53 -7.22 -5.25
CA ASP A 51 -4.42 -6.49 -6.16
C ASP A 51 -4.18 -4.97 -6.16
N ALA A 52 -3.68 -4.42 -5.04
CA ALA A 52 -3.33 -3.02 -4.89
C ALA A 52 -2.25 -2.83 -3.82
N LEU A 53 -1.54 -1.69 -3.88
CA LEU A 53 -0.61 -1.25 -2.85
C LEU A 53 -1.20 -0.06 -2.08
N ILE A 54 -1.17 -0.10 -0.75
CA ILE A 54 -1.55 1.01 0.13
C ILE A 54 -0.32 1.48 0.90
N ILE A 55 -0.04 2.79 0.84
CA ILE A 55 1.05 3.43 1.58
C ILE A 55 0.44 4.22 2.72
N ASN A 56 0.80 3.84 3.95
CA ASN A 56 0.28 4.51 5.14
C ASN A 56 1.38 4.94 6.14
N THR A 57 2.64 4.88 5.72
CA THR A 57 3.81 5.32 6.49
C THR A 57 4.88 5.88 5.56
N GLU A 58 5.65 6.86 6.01
CA GLU A 58 6.62 7.63 5.23
C GLU A 58 8.10 7.20 5.45
N TRP A 59 8.33 5.90 5.72
CA TRP A 59 9.68 5.35 5.88
C TRP A 59 10.56 5.67 4.66
N SER A 60 11.82 6.06 4.91
CA SER A 60 12.75 6.52 3.85
C SER A 60 12.91 5.52 2.70
N GLN A 61 12.89 4.22 3.00
CA GLN A 61 13.00 3.16 1.99
C GLN A 61 11.82 3.14 0.99
N TYR A 62 10.66 3.72 1.33
CA TYR A 62 9.50 3.77 0.44
C TYR A 62 9.52 4.99 -0.49
N LYS A 63 10.39 5.98 -0.25
CA LYS A 63 10.40 7.25 -0.99
C LYS A 63 11.01 7.16 -2.40
N GLN A 64 11.81 6.14 -2.67
CA GLN A 64 12.46 5.91 -3.97
C GLN A 64 12.18 4.50 -4.47
N PRO A 65 10.91 4.19 -4.83
CA PRO A 65 10.55 2.86 -5.27
C PRO A 65 10.99 2.59 -6.72
N ASP A 66 11.20 1.32 -7.03
CA ASP A 66 11.25 0.83 -8.41
C ASP A 66 9.82 0.58 -8.90
N PHE A 67 9.22 1.57 -9.56
CA PHE A 67 7.86 1.45 -10.10
C PHE A 67 7.73 0.38 -11.18
N SER A 68 8.80 0.06 -11.92
CA SER A 68 8.79 -1.03 -12.91
C SER A 68 8.63 -2.38 -12.22
N LYS A 69 9.36 -2.58 -11.11
CA LYS A 69 9.23 -3.77 -10.26
C LYS A 69 7.85 -3.85 -9.62
N ILE A 70 7.33 -2.75 -9.05
CA ILE A 70 5.98 -2.72 -8.46
C ILE A 70 4.93 -3.13 -9.48
N LYS A 71 5.00 -2.57 -10.70
CA LYS A 71 4.03 -2.85 -11.77
C LYS A 71 4.00 -4.32 -12.19
N LYS A 72 5.15 -5.00 -12.12
CA LYS A 72 5.27 -6.42 -12.48
C LYS A 72 4.74 -7.37 -11.40
N LEU A 73 4.84 -6.98 -10.13
CA LEU A 73 4.47 -7.82 -9.00
C LEU A 73 2.98 -7.75 -8.66
N LEU A 74 2.39 -6.55 -8.77
CA LEU A 74 0.96 -6.37 -8.58
C LEU A 74 0.16 -7.00 -9.73
N LYS A 75 -1.00 -7.59 -9.41
CA LYS A 75 -1.96 -8.06 -10.43
C LYS A 75 -2.51 -6.89 -11.25
N ASN A 76 -2.78 -5.77 -10.58
CA ASN A 76 -3.25 -4.54 -11.18
C ASN A 76 -2.35 -3.38 -10.71
N PRO A 77 -1.99 -2.43 -11.59
CA PRO A 77 -1.13 -1.30 -11.22
C PRO A 77 -1.92 -0.25 -10.43
N VAL A 78 -2.35 -0.58 -9.22
CA VAL A 78 -3.21 0.24 -8.37
C VAL A 78 -2.45 0.63 -7.10
N ILE A 79 -2.34 1.94 -6.85
CA ILE A 79 -1.67 2.49 -5.67
C ILE A 79 -2.58 3.52 -4.97
N PHE A 80 -2.78 3.34 -3.67
CA PHE A 80 -3.37 4.31 -2.76
C PHE A 80 -2.29 4.87 -1.84
N ASP A 81 -1.99 6.16 -1.96
CA ASP A 81 -0.94 6.84 -1.21
C ASP A 81 -1.51 7.79 -0.15
N GLY A 82 -1.61 7.28 1.08
CA GLY A 82 -2.04 8.03 2.25
C GLY A 82 -1.03 9.07 2.75
N ARG A 83 0.19 9.07 2.20
CA ARG A 83 1.32 9.89 2.67
C ARG A 83 1.84 10.86 1.61
N ASN A 84 1.23 10.85 0.41
CA ASN A 84 1.62 11.70 -0.71
C ASN A 84 3.13 11.58 -1.03
N LEU A 85 3.68 10.37 -0.97
CA LEU A 85 5.09 10.11 -1.27
C LEU A 85 5.40 10.23 -2.75
N TYR A 86 4.46 9.90 -3.64
CA TYR A 86 4.72 9.78 -5.07
C TYR A 86 4.14 10.92 -5.90
N ASN A 87 4.82 11.19 -7.02
CA ASN A 87 4.35 12.13 -8.02
C ASN A 87 3.20 11.51 -8.83
N LYS A 88 2.03 12.15 -8.76
CA LYS A 88 0.80 11.69 -9.44
C LYS A 88 0.96 11.60 -10.96
N GLU A 89 1.47 12.65 -11.60
CA GLU A 89 1.61 12.72 -13.06
C GLU A 89 2.49 11.59 -13.58
N LYS A 90 3.64 11.36 -12.93
CA LYS A 90 4.54 10.26 -13.24
C LYS A 90 3.85 8.89 -13.15
N LEU A 91 3.02 8.66 -12.12
CA LEU A 91 2.35 7.37 -11.93
C LEU A 91 1.26 7.15 -12.98
N LEU A 92 0.53 8.21 -13.35
CA LEU A 92 -0.44 8.18 -14.44
C LEU A 92 0.24 7.90 -15.79
N GLU A 93 1.36 8.55 -16.09
CA GLU A 93 2.18 8.29 -17.29
C GLU A 93 2.70 6.85 -17.34
N LEU A 94 3.07 6.30 -16.18
CA LEU A 94 3.47 4.89 -16.05
C LEU A 94 2.29 3.92 -16.11
N GLY A 95 1.05 4.41 -16.25
CA GLY A 95 -0.16 3.60 -16.37
C GLY A 95 -0.61 2.94 -15.07
N PHE A 96 -0.37 3.60 -13.93
CA PHE A 96 -0.97 3.23 -12.66
C PHE A 96 -2.31 3.95 -12.48
N PHE A 97 -3.27 3.26 -11.86
CA PHE A 97 -4.27 3.96 -11.07
C PHE A 97 -3.57 4.47 -9.80
N TYR A 98 -3.64 5.77 -9.56
CA TYR A 98 -3.01 6.41 -8.41
C TYR A 98 -3.97 7.38 -7.73
N SER A 99 -4.26 7.12 -6.46
CA SER A 99 -5.09 7.96 -5.59
C SER A 99 -4.28 8.37 -4.37
N ASN A 100 -4.35 9.65 -4.01
CA ASN A 100 -3.59 10.20 -2.89
C ASN A 100 -4.41 11.25 -2.11
N VAL A 101 -4.07 11.47 -0.84
CA VAL A 101 -4.89 12.29 0.06
C VAL A 101 -4.90 13.76 -0.37
N GLY A 102 -6.09 14.36 -0.37
CA GLY A 102 -6.30 15.76 -0.73
C GLY A 102 -6.41 16.02 -2.24
N PHE A 103 -6.29 14.98 -3.06
CA PHE A 103 -6.49 15.06 -4.50
C PHE A 103 -7.75 14.31 -4.90
N TYR A 104 -8.83 15.06 -5.04
CA TYR A 104 -10.01 14.55 -5.73
C TYR A 104 -9.71 14.48 -7.23
N PRO A 105 -10.03 13.37 -7.92
CA PRO A 105 -10.14 13.41 -9.37
C PRO A 105 -11.03 14.59 -9.74
N LYS A 106 -10.57 15.47 -10.64
CA LYS A 106 -11.52 16.35 -11.32
C LYS A 106 -12.39 15.40 -12.15
N ASP A 107 -13.62 15.16 -11.71
CA ASP A 107 -14.74 14.52 -12.41
C ASP A 107 -14.33 13.91 -13.80
N ASP A 108 -14.20 12.59 -14.00
CA ASP A 108 -15.12 11.54 -13.57
C ASP A 108 -16.58 11.92 -13.91
N LYS A 109 -16.83 12.62 -15.03
CA LYS A 109 -18.17 12.77 -15.60
C LYS A 109 -18.74 11.44 -16.05
#